data_AF-A0A914Q7Q4-F1
#
_entry.id   AF-A0A914Q7Q4-F1
#
_cell.length_a   1.000
_cell.length_b   1.000
_cell.length_c   1.000
_cell.angle_alpha   90.00
_cell.angle_beta   90.00
_cell.angle_gamma   90.00
#
_symmetry.space_group_name_H-M   'P 1'
#
loop_
_entity.id
_entity.type
_entity.pdbx_description
1 polymer ?
#
loop_
_entity_poly.entity_id
_entity_poly.type
_entity_poly.pdbx_seq_one_letter_code
_entity_poly.pdbx_strand_id
1 'polypeptide(L)'
;MTECIGELYDLFSVQKFDGFGEIKYFIDPISKDTFTCDVITLGIGGETAAEEKMFTLYPQCKFLGIDSGAKDSEMLYTTRINGKYIEGLVGAENGTYKANVLESDVAHGYVEKILPHFSFHHLTSKIYKKDVIDLLLMDIEGDEFALMKELIGI
;
A
#
# COMPACT_ATOMS: atom_id res chain seq x y z
N MET A 1 -9.45 -25.16 17.53
CA MET A 1 -9.42 -23.89 16.77
C MET A 1 -8.11 -23.66 16.04
N THR A 2 -7.01 -24.31 16.43
CA THR A 2 -5.69 -24.22 15.79
C THR A 2 -5.56 -25.05 14.51
N GLU A 3 -6.26 -26.18 14.40
CA GLU A 3 -6.21 -27.06 13.21
C GLU A 3 -6.84 -26.43 11.96
N CYS A 4 -7.99 -25.76 12.08
CA CYS A 4 -8.65 -25.11 10.93
C CYS A 4 -7.83 -23.96 10.32
N ILE A 5 -6.97 -23.32 11.11
CA ILE A 5 -6.14 -22.22 10.64
C ILE A 5 -5.03 -22.78 9.74
N GLY A 6 -4.31 -23.83 10.19
CA GLY A 6 -3.23 -24.45 9.40
C GLY A 6 -3.69 -24.95 8.03
N GLU A 7 -4.84 -25.61 7.96
CA GLU A 7 -5.41 -26.11 6.69
C GLU A 7 -5.78 -24.98 5.70
N LEU A 8 -6.16 -23.80 6.21
CA LEU A 8 -6.45 -22.61 5.40
C LEU A 8 -5.18 -22.00 4.79
N TYR A 9 -4.06 -21.96 5.53
CA TYR A 9 -2.78 -21.48 5.02
C TYR A 9 -2.27 -22.35 3.85
N ASP A 10 -2.39 -23.67 3.99
CA ASP A 10 -1.95 -24.63 2.99
C ASP A 10 -2.86 -24.64 1.75
N LEU A 11 -4.18 -24.50 1.94
CA LEU A 11 -5.14 -24.50 0.82
C LEU A 11 -4.97 -23.27 -0.09
N PHE A 12 -4.67 -22.11 0.48
CA PHE A 12 -4.56 -20.85 -0.27
C PHE A 12 -3.11 -20.41 -0.52
N SER A 13 -2.11 -21.22 -0.14
CA SER A 13 -0.69 -20.85 -0.31
C SER A 13 -0.40 -19.43 0.22
N VAL A 14 -0.84 -19.17 1.46
CA VAL A 14 -0.71 -17.85 2.09
C VAL A 14 0.76 -17.60 2.43
N GLN A 15 1.34 -16.56 1.83
CA GLN A 15 2.66 -16.03 2.13
C GLN A 15 2.59 -15.05 3.30
N LYS A 16 3.57 -15.16 4.20
CA LYS A 16 3.82 -14.20 5.27
C LYS A 16 5.08 -13.39 4.95
N PHE A 17 4.98 -12.07 4.97
CA PHE A 17 6.12 -11.16 4.89
C PHE A 17 6.30 -10.48 6.24
N ASP A 18 7.38 -10.85 6.92
CA ASP A 18 7.74 -10.36 8.25
C ASP A 18 8.71 -9.18 8.08
N GLY A 19 8.25 -7.98 8.44
CA GLY A 19 9.02 -6.75 8.52
C GLY A 19 9.63 -6.54 9.90
N PHE A 20 9.92 -5.29 10.26
CA PHE A 20 10.54 -4.90 11.54
C PHE A 20 9.51 -4.42 12.58
N GLY A 21 8.32 -5.02 12.60
CA GLY A 21 7.20 -4.57 13.43
C GLY A 21 5.88 -4.84 12.76
N GLU A 22 5.88 -4.90 11.43
CA GLU A 22 4.71 -5.21 10.61
C GLU A 22 4.76 -6.59 9.99
N ILE A 23 3.58 -7.21 9.87
CA ILE A 23 3.40 -8.46 9.14
C ILE A 23 2.34 -8.23 8.07
N LYS A 24 2.73 -8.43 6.81
CA LYS A 24 1.83 -8.37 5.65
C LYS A 24 1.61 -9.80 5.13
N TYR A 25 0.36 -10.17 4.85
CA TYR A 25 -0.02 -11.49 4.33
C TYR A 25 -0.53 -11.38 2.90
N PHE A 26 -0.19 -12.37 2.07
CA PHE A 26 -0.57 -12.41 0.66
C PHE A 26 -0.96 -13.83 0.25
N ILE A 27 -1.92 -13.98 -0.65
CA ILE A 27 -2.29 -15.28 -1.23
C ILE A 27 -1.62 -15.39 -2.59
N ASP A 28 -0.82 -16.43 -2.80
CA ASP A 28 -0.16 -16.63 -4.09
C ASP A 28 -1.18 -16.79 -5.22
N PRO A 29 -0.89 -16.24 -6.42
CA PRO A 29 -1.75 -16.45 -7.58
C PRO A 29 -1.75 -17.93 -7.97
N ILE A 30 -2.90 -18.40 -8.45
CA ILE A 30 -3.10 -19.80 -8.87
C ILE A 30 -2.11 -20.20 -9.99
N SER A 31 -1.71 -19.26 -10.85
CA SER A 31 -0.72 -19.48 -11.91
C SER A 31 0.30 -18.34 -11.95
N LYS A 32 1.54 -18.61 -11.53
CA LYS A 32 2.59 -17.58 -11.44
C LYS A 32 3.09 -17.08 -12.82
N ASP A 33 3.09 -17.96 -13.83
CA ASP A 33 3.73 -17.68 -15.13
C ASP A 33 2.93 -16.76 -16.06
N THR A 34 1.63 -16.58 -15.79
CA THR A 34 0.73 -15.72 -16.59
C THR A 34 0.12 -14.57 -15.80
N PHE A 35 0.46 -14.48 -14.51
CA PHE A 35 -0.12 -13.50 -13.62
C PHE A 35 0.49 -12.12 -13.86
N THR A 36 -0.30 -11.25 -14.48
CA THR A 36 -0.10 -9.81 -14.36
C THR A 36 -0.99 -9.32 -13.24
N CYS A 37 -0.46 -8.50 -12.35
CA CYS A 37 -1.24 -7.97 -11.24
C CYS A 37 -1.04 -6.47 -11.04
N ASP A 38 -2.04 -5.85 -10.45
CA ASP A 38 -2.01 -4.46 -10.03
C ASP A 38 -1.91 -4.42 -8.50
N VAL A 39 -0.81 -3.84 -8.01
CA VAL A 39 -0.51 -3.71 -6.58
C VAL A 39 -0.54 -2.24 -6.20
N ILE A 40 -1.34 -1.91 -5.19
CA ILE A 40 -1.39 -0.56 -4.63
C ILE A 40 -0.95 -0.60 -3.17
N THR A 41 -0.02 0.28 -2.79
CA THR A 41 0.33 0.55 -1.40
C THR A 41 -0.17 1.93 -0.99
N LEU A 42 -0.95 1.98 0.10
CA LEU A 42 -1.43 3.21 0.73
C LEU A 42 -0.67 3.42 2.03
N GLY A 43 0.05 4.54 2.13
CA GLY A 43 1.05 4.76 3.17
C GLY A 43 2.19 3.78 2.97
N ILE A 44 3.28 4.22 2.34
CA ILE A 44 4.44 3.32 2.12
C ILE A 44 5.19 3.13 3.43
N GLY A 45 5.29 4.19 4.23
CA GLY A 45 5.89 4.13 5.55
C GLY A 45 7.39 3.85 5.51
N GLY A 46 7.95 3.55 6.68
CA GLY A 46 9.36 3.20 6.82
C GLY A 46 9.65 1.71 6.54
N GLU A 47 8.65 0.83 6.69
CA GLU A 47 8.79 -0.61 6.60
C GLU A 47 8.33 -1.17 5.25
N THR A 48 9.28 -1.25 4.30
CA THR A 48 8.99 -1.52 2.89
C THR A 48 9.34 -2.95 2.44
N ALA A 49 9.63 -3.83 3.40
CA ALA A 49 10.11 -5.19 3.14
C ALA A 49 9.10 -6.04 2.34
N ALA A 50 7.80 -5.81 2.53
CA ALA A 50 6.76 -6.55 1.82
C ALA A 50 6.67 -6.12 0.35
N GLU A 51 6.75 -4.81 0.09
CA GLU A 51 6.74 -4.21 -1.24
C GLU A 51 7.94 -4.72 -2.06
N GLU A 52 9.13 -4.71 -1.47
CA GLU A 52 10.36 -5.22 -2.11
C GLU A 52 10.29 -6.72 -2.39
N LYS A 53 9.76 -7.49 -1.44
CA LYS A 53 9.62 -8.93 -1.60
C LYS A 53 8.57 -9.28 -2.65
N MET A 54 7.46 -8.53 -2.71
CA MET A 54 6.44 -8.66 -3.75
C MET A 54 7.02 -8.37 -5.13
N PHE A 55 7.81 -7.30 -5.29
CA PHE A 55 8.48 -7.01 -6.55
C PHE A 55 9.47 -8.10 -6.96
N THR A 56 10.22 -8.65 -6.00
CA THR A 56 11.17 -9.73 -6.27
C THR A 56 10.49 -11.00 -6.77
N LEU A 57 9.33 -11.35 -6.19
CA LEU A 57 8.56 -12.54 -6.57
C LEU A 57 7.73 -12.34 -7.84
N TYR A 58 7.21 -11.12 -8.03
CA TYR A 58 6.27 -10.78 -9.10
C TYR A 58 6.69 -9.48 -9.83
N PRO A 59 7.87 -9.45 -10.46
CA PRO A 59 8.40 -8.23 -11.10
C PRO A 59 7.57 -7.77 -12.31
N GLN A 60 6.71 -8.63 -12.84
CA GLN A 60 5.78 -8.32 -13.93
C GLN A 60 4.55 -7.51 -13.49
N CYS A 61 4.29 -7.42 -12.18
CA CYS A 61 3.16 -6.65 -11.66
C CYS A 61 3.40 -5.14 -11.76
N LYS A 62 2.30 -4.39 -11.75
CA LYS A 62 2.30 -2.93 -11.78
C LYS A 62 2.11 -2.40 -10.38
N PHE A 63 3.11 -1.68 -9.90
CA PHE A 63 3.12 -1.13 -8.55
C PHE A 63 2.73 0.35 -8.57
N LEU A 64 1.83 0.74 -7.68
CA LEU A 64 1.50 2.13 -7.37
C LEU A 64 1.62 2.35 -5.87
N GLY A 65 2.45 3.31 -5.46
CA GLY A 65 2.60 3.69 -4.07
C GLY A 65 2.16 5.12 -3.85
N ILE A 66 1.49 5.37 -2.73
CA ILE A 66 1.11 6.72 -2.28
C ILE A 66 1.63 6.95 -0.87
N ASP A 67 2.31 8.08 -0.68
CA ASP A 67 2.81 8.50 0.62
C ASP A 67 2.94 10.04 0.68
N SER A 68 3.04 10.56 1.89
CA SER A 68 3.08 11.97 2.28
C SER A 68 4.28 12.80 1.81
N GLY A 69 5.20 12.23 1.02
CA GLY A 69 6.38 12.94 0.50
C GLY A 69 7.73 12.45 1.04
N ALA A 70 7.78 11.29 1.70
CA ALA A 70 9.05 10.71 2.14
C ALA A 70 9.93 10.33 0.93
N LYS A 71 11.16 10.85 0.89
CA LYS A 71 12.12 10.61 -0.21
C LYS A 71 12.42 9.12 -0.44
N ASP A 72 12.47 8.35 0.64
CA ASP A 72 12.75 6.92 0.56
C ASP A 72 11.60 6.16 -0.08
N SER A 73 10.35 6.57 0.20
CA SER A 73 9.13 6.04 -0.43
C SER A 73 9.10 6.32 -1.94
N GLU A 74 9.45 7.55 -2.34
CA GLU A 74 9.59 7.90 -3.77
C GLU A 74 10.69 7.07 -4.45
N MET A 75 11.86 6.98 -3.82
CA MET A 75 13.01 6.25 -4.36
C MET A 75 12.72 4.75 -4.50
N LEU A 76 12.06 4.15 -3.51
CA LEU A 76 11.64 2.76 -3.55
C LEU A 76 10.81 2.50 -4.80
N TYR A 77 9.75 3.28 -5.03
CA TYR A 77 8.82 3.04 -6.13
C TYR A 77 9.41 3.40 -7.49
N THR A 78 10.07 4.56 -7.60
CA THR A 78 10.55 5.05 -8.89
C THR A 78 11.85 4.37 -9.35
N THR A 79 12.67 3.88 -8.42
CA THR A 79 14.01 3.34 -8.74
C THR A 79 14.14 1.84 -8.44
N ARG A 80 13.59 1.33 -7.34
CA ARG A 80 13.83 -0.06 -6.90
C ARG A 80 12.76 -1.05 -7.35
N ILE A 81 11.50 -0.64 -7.33
CA ILE A 81 10.32 -1.48 -7.65
C ILE A 81 9.77 -1.22 -9.06
N ASN A 82 10.34 -0.26 -9.81
CA ASN A 82 9.88 0.12 -11.15
C ASN A 82 8.35 0.38 -11.20
N GLY A 83 7.84 1.02 -10.16
CA GLY A 83 6.45 1.40 -9.98
C GLY A 83 6.21 2.88 -10.26
N LYS A 84 5.00 3.32 -9.91
CA LYS A 84 4.63 4.74 -9.88
C LYS A 84 4.52 5.20 -8.43
N TYR A 85 4.94 6.43 -8.19
CA TYR A 85 4.81 7.11 -6.91
C TYR A 85 3.87 8.30 -7.04
N ILE A 86 3.03 8.51 -6.03
CA ILE A 86 2.20 9.71 -5.88
C ILE A 86 2.48 10.29 -4.50
N GLU A 87 2.86 11.56 -4.47
CA GLU A 87 2.91 12.31 -3.22
C GLU A 87 1.49 12.74 -2.84
N GLY A 88 1.04 12.31 -1.66
CA GLY A 88 -0.28 12.62 -1.12
C GLY A 88 -0.73 11.62 -0.08
N LEU A 89 -1.96 11.81 0.39
CA LEU A 89 -2.61 10.95 1.38
C LEU A 89 -3.89 10.34 0.79
N VAL A 90 -4.34 9.22 1.36
CA VAL A 90 -5.61 8.61 0.99
C VAL A 90 -6.62 8.81 2.12
N GLY A 91 -7.79 9.33 1.79
CA GLY A 91 -8.82 9.64 2.79
C GLY A 91 -10.22 9.50 2.21
N ALA A 92 -11.24 9.96 2.94
CA ALA A 92 -12.63 9.86 2.49
C ALA A 92 -12.97 10.73 1.27
N GLU A 93 -12.28 11.87 1.12
CA GLU A 93 -12.64 12.89 0.14
C GLU A 93 -11.40 13.41 -0.58
N ASN A 94 -11.61 13.82 -1.83
CA ASN A 94 -10.58 14.50 -2.60
C ASN A 94 -10.43 15.94 -2.11
N GLY A 95 -9.20 16.42 -2.00
CA GLY A 95 -8.96 17.83 -1.69
C GLY A 95 -7.52 18.10 -1.32
N THR A 96 -7.30 19.23 -0.65
CA THR A 96 -5.99 19.63 -0.17
C THR A 96 -6.17 20.12 1.26
N TYR A 97 -5.71 19.32 2.20
CA TYR A 97 -5.97 19.52 3.63
C TYR A 97 -4.66 19.42 4.40
N LYS A 98 -4.70 19.91 5.65
CA LYS A 98 -3.61 19.78 6.59
C LYS A 98 -3.58 18.34 7.11
N ALA A 99 -2.38 17.78 7.20
CA ALA A 99 -2.13 16.48 7.80
C ALA A 99 -0.83 16.53 8.62
N ASN A 100 -0.75 15.71 9.65
CA ASN A 100 0.47 15.53 10.43
C ASN A 100 1.29 14.41 9.79
N VAL A 101 2.50 14.74 9.37
CA VAL A 101 3.41 13.82 8.66
C VAL A 101 4.67 13.63 9.47
N LEU A 102 5.14 12.39 9.59
CA LEU A 102 6.41 12.08 10.23
C LEU A 102 7.56 12.43 9.27
N GLU A 103 8.37 13.42 9.61
CA GLU A 103 9.58 13.75 8.86
C GLU A 103 10.83 13.24 9.57
N SER A 104 11.69 12.56 8.82
CA SER A 104 12.93 11.98 9.35
C SER A 104 14.01 13.03 9.69
N ASP A 105 13.92 14.24 9.15
CA ASP A 105 14.86 15.34 9.39
C ASP A 105 14.50 16.23 10.59
N VAL A 106 13.29 16.07 11.14
CA VAL A 106 12.86 16.73 12.38
C VAL A 106 13.01 15.74 13.51
N ALA A 107 13.84 16.06 14.51
CA ALA A 107 14.06 15.22 15.68
C ALA A 107 12.71 14.91 16.39
N HIS A 108 12.13 13.75 16.06
CA HIS A 108 10.89 13.18 16.60
C HIS A 108 9.61 14.00 16.39
N GLY A 109 9.52 14.80 15.32
CA GLY A 109 8.39 15.69 15.09
C GLY A 109 7.50 15.25 13.93
N TYR A 110 6.25 14.91 14.24
CA TYR A 110 5.18 15.10 13.26
C TYR A 110 5.11 16.60 12.91
N VAL A 111 5.11 16.92 11.62
CA VAL A 111 4.93 18.28 11.12
C VAL A 111 3.62 18.40 10.36
N GLU A 112 2.97 19.55 10.49
CA GLU A 112 1.77 19.84 9.72
C GLU A 112 2.17 20.21 8.28
N LYS A 113 1.71 19.43 7.31
CA LYS A 113 1.85 19.71 5.88
C LYS A 113 0.48 19.85 5.23
N ILE A 114 0.40 20.71 4.22
CA ILE A 114 -0.78 20.82 3.36
C ILE A 114 -0.53 19.92 2.14
N LEU A 115 -1.27 18.81 2.06
CA LEU A 115 -1.05 17.76 1.07
C LEU A 115 -2.34 17.43 0.31
N PRO A 116 -2.24 16.97 -0.95
CA PRO A 116 -3.38 16.42 -1.64
C PRO A 116 -3.87 15.16 -0.93
N HIS A 117 -5.18 15.10 -0.71
CA HIS A 117 -5.88 13.91 -0.24
C HIS A 117 -6.69 13.35 -1.40
N PHE A 118 -6.62 12.04 -1.59
CA PHE A 118 -7.33 11.32 -2.63
C PHE A 118 -8.32 10.35 -2.00
N SER A 119 -9.58 10.39 -2.43
CA SER A 119 -10.48 9.26 -2.23
C SER A 119 -9.93 8.03 -2.95
N PHE A 120 -10.19 6.84 -2.42
CA PHE A 120 -9.68 5.62 -3.04
C PHE A 120 -10.29 5.39 -4.42
N HIS A 121 -11.58 5.70 -4.61
CA HIS A 121 -12.21 5.66 -5.91
C HIS A 121 -11.56 6.61 -6.92
N HIS A 122 -11.14 7.81 -6.51
CA HIS A 122 -10.44 8.72 -7.41
C HIS A 122 -9.06 8.19 -7.79
N LEU A 123 -8.33 7.67 -6.80
CA LEU A 123 -7.02 7.06 -7.01
C LEU A 123 -7.10 5.93 -8.04
N THR A 124 -8.04 5.01 -7.86
CA THR A 124 -8.15 3.80 -8.70
C THR A 124 -8.73 4.11 -10.08
N SER A 125 -9.86 4.83 -10.14
CA SER A 125 -10.59 5.06 -11.40
C SER A 125 -10.02 6.20 -12.26
N LYS A 126 -9.45 7.25 -11.64
CA LYS A 126 -9.01 8.45 -12.37
C LYS A 126 -7.50 8.49 -12.56
N ILE A 127 -6.74 8.19 -11.51
CA ILE A 127 -5.29 8.28 -11.55
C ILE A 127 -4.68 6.99 -12.12
N TYR A 128 -4.99 5.86 -11.49
CA TYR A 128 -4.46 4.56 -11.90
C TYR A 128 -5.19 3.95 -13.10
N LYS A 129 -6.46 4.32 -13.29
CA LYS A 129 -7.35 3.90 -14.38
C LYS A 129 -7.55 2.39 -14.43
N LYS A 130 -7.75 1.78 -13.26
CA LYS A 130 -8.13 0.37 -13.11
C LYS A 130 -9.39 0.25 -12.26
N ASP A 131 -10.25 -0.67 -12.68
CA ASP A 131 -11.49 -1.01 -11.96
C ASP A 131 -11.29 -2.13 -10.94
N VAL A 132 -10.22 -2.92 -11.09
CA VAL A 132 -9.87 -4.05 -10.22
C VAL A 132 -8.41 -3.94 -9.82
N ILE A 133 -8.13 -4.22 -8.55
CA ILE A 133 -6.79 -4.29 -7.95
C ILE A 133 -6.65 -5.68 -7.35
N ASP A 134 -5.51 -6.31 -7.56
CA ASP A 134 -5.26 -7.68 -7.08
C ASP A 134 -4.72 -7.68 -5.65
N LEU A 135 -3.92 -6.67 -5.30
CA LEU A 135 -3.36 -6.53 -3.95
C LEU A 135 -3.38 -5.07 -3.49
N LEU A 136 -4.00 -4.86 -2.33
CA LEU A 136 -3.94 -3.61 -1.57
C LEU A 136 -3.07 -3.83 -0.33
N LEU A 137 -1.93 -3.17 -0.28
CA LEU A 137 -1.11 -3.03 0.92
C LEU A 137 -1.48 -1.70 1.58
N MET A 138 -1.64 -1.72 2.89
CA MET A 138 -2.14 -0.57 3.63
C MET A 138 -1.36 -0.49 4.93
N ASP A 139 -0.57 0.58 5.07
CA ASP A 139 0.04 1.00 6.32
C ASP A 139 -0.51 2.40 6.62
N ILE A 140 -1.61 2.43 7.38
CA ILE A 140 -2.38 3.64 7.64
C ILE A 140 -2.43 3.95 9.13
N GLU A 141 -2.15 5.21 9.47
CA GLU A 141 -2.11 5.72 10.84
C GLU A 141 -3.06 6.91 10.99
N GLY A 142 -4.35 6.65 11.28
CA GLY A 142 -5.29 7.69 11.71
C GLY A 142 -6.41 8.02 10.72
N ASP A 143 -6.37 9.20 10.09
CA ASP A 143 -7.50 9.76 9.32
C ASP A 143 -7.97 8.88 8.15
N GLU A 144 -7.16 7.90 7.75
CA GLU A 144 -7.52 6.89 6.76
C GLU A 144 -8.55 5.87 7.26
N PHE A 145 -8.95 5.81 8.55
CA PHE A 145 -10.07 4.93 8.96
C PHE A 145 -11.37 5.22 8.19
N ALA A 146 -11.52 6.46 7.71
CA ALA A 146 -12.67 6.82 6.88
C ALA A 146 -12.65 6.12 5.50
N LEU A 147 -11.47 5.70 5.01
CA LEU A 147 -11.31 4.86 3.82
C LEU A 147 -12.02 3.51 3.96
N MET A 148 -12.04 2.94 5.18
CA MET A 148 -12.60 1.61 5.38
C MET A 148 -14.05 1.56 4.92
N LYS A 149 -14.84 2.60 5.21
CA LYS A 149 -16.25 2.70 4.76
C LYS A 149 -16.39 2.54 3.24
N GLU A 150 -15.48 3.15 2.49
CA GLU A 150 -15.44 3.05 1.03
C GLU A 150 -15.07 1.63 0.56
N LEU A 151 -14.11 0.98 1.22
CA LEU A 151 -13.65 -0.37 0.86
C LEU A 151 -14.68 -1.46 1.13
N ILE A 152 -15.42 -1.37 2.24
CA ILE A 152 -16.43 -2.36 2.63
C ILE A 152 -17.87 -1.98 2.23
N GLY A 153 -18.05 -0.84 1.55
CA GLY A 153 -19.33 -0.44 0.97
C GLY A 153 -20.44 -0.16 1.98
N ILE A 154 -20.09 0.38 3.16
CA ILE A 154 -21.04 0.73 4.24
C ILE A 154 -20.97 2.19 4.68
#